data_AF-A0A9D4AHK9-F1
#
_entry.id   AF-A0A9D4AHK9-F1
#
_cell.length_a   1.000
_cell.length_b   1.000
_cell.length_c   1.000
_cell.angle_alpha   90.00
_cell.angle_beta   90.00
_cell.angle_gamma   90.00
#
_symmetry.space_group_name_H-M   'P 1'
#
loop_
_entity.id
_entity.type
_entity.pdbx_description
1 polymer ?
#
loop_
_entity_poly.entity_id
_entity_poly.type
_entity_poly.pdbx_seq_one_letter_code
_entity_poly.pdbx_strand_id
1 'polypeptide(L)'
;MEHLRLEEVTEDIILKWRDVIKDALRHGFNVAFAMEHLKKIVFAYFGQPGCKLLQYIDSKISTLEAEVNDWKKKRAVIYEESKMCINAAENFIGVPVSTGLFP
;
A
#
# COMPACT_ATOMS: atom_id res chain seq x y z
N MET A 1 23.28 2.85 24.30
CA MET A 1 22.47 2.42 23.14
C MET A 1 23.33 1.50 22.26
N GLU A 2 23.97 0.49 22.86
CA GLU A 2 24.76 -0.47 22.07
C GLU A 2 23.82 -1.47 21.40
N HIS A 3 24.11 -1.78 20.12
CA HIS A 3 23.65 -2.91 19.30
C HIS A 3 22.15 -3.22 19.13
N LEU A 4 21.23 -2.48 19.74
CA LEU A 4 19.79 -2.70 19.56
C LEU A 4 19.32 -2.29 18.15
N ARG A 5 18.66 -3.22 17.46
CA ARG A 5 17.90 -2.95 16.24
C ARG A 5 16.53 -2.39 16.58
N LEU A 6 15.89 -1.70 15.63
CA LEU A 6 14.58 -1.08 15.85
C LEU A 6 13.51 -2.12 16.28
N GLU A 7 13.59 -3.32 15.74
CA GLU A 7 12.69 -4.44 16.03
C GLU A 7 12.81 -4.95 17.48
N GLU A 8 13.93 -4.65 18.14
CA GLU A 8 14.22 -5.04 19.52
C GLU A 8 13.87 -3.91 20.50
N VAL A 9 13.51 -2.72 20.01
CA VAL A 9 13.07 -1.59 20.82
C VAL A 9 11.66 -1.85 21.32
N THR A 10 11.46 -1.68 22.62
CA THR A 10 10.15 -1.70 23.26
C THR A 10 9.83 -0.33 23.85
N GLU A 11 8.55 -0.09 24.15
CA GLU A 11 8.14 1.13 24.84
C GLU A 11 8.88 1.32 26.18
N ASP A 12 9.06 0.24 26.96
CA ASP A 12 9.82 0.29 28.23
C ASP A 12 11.27 0.76 28.03
N ILE A 13 11.94 0.29 26.97
CA ILE A 13 13.30 0.73 26.62
C ILE A 13 13.31 2.23 26.27
N ILE A 14 12.33 2.71 25.49
CA ILE A 14 12.19 4.13 25.14
C ILE A 14 11.99 4.98 26.39
N LEU A 15 11.13 4.54 27.32
CA LEU A 15 10.86 5.24 28.58
C LEU A 15 12.12 5.32 29.44
N LYS A 16 12.89 4.23 29.54
CA LYS A 16 14.18 4.22 30.25
C LYS A 16 15.17 5.20 29.65
N TRP A 17 15.31 5.26 28.33
CA TRP A 17 16.18 6.24 27.67
C TRP A 17 15.74 7.68 27.91
N ARG A 18 14.43 7.95 27.84
CA ARG A 18 13.86 9.26 28.18
C ARG A 18 14.22 9.68 29.60
N ASP A 19 14.09 8.78 30.55
CA ASP A 19 14.30 9.08 31.96
C ASP A 19 15.78 9.34 32.26
N VAL A 20 16.70 8.57 31.67
CA VAL A 20 18.15 8.83 31.75
C VAL A 20 18.52 10.19 31.13
N ILE A 21 17.95 10.53 29.96
CA ILE A 21 18.18 11.83 29.32
C ILE A 21 17.66 12.98 30.19
N LYS A 22 16.47 12.83 30.77
CA LYS A 22 15.90 13.83 31.70
C LYS A 22 16.74 13.98 32.96
N ASP A 23 17.28 12.88 33.48
CA ASP A 23 18.14 12.93 34.64
C ASP A 23 19.47 13.61 34.34
N ALA A 24 20.11 13.33 33.20
CA ALA A 24 21.30 14.04 32.76
C ALA A 24 21.04 15.55 32.59
N LEU A 25 19.89 15.94 32.04
CA LEU A 25 19.50 17.35 31.93
C LEU A 25 19.41 18.02 33.31
N ARG A 26 18.83 17.33 34.32
CA ARG A 26 18.74 17.84 35.70
C ARG A 26 20.12 18.07 36.32
N HIS A 27 21.10 17.27 35.94
CA HIS A 27 22.49 17.42 36.38
C HIS A 27 23.30 18.44 35.55
N GLY A 28 22.65 19.22 34.65
CA GLY A 28 23.28 20.31 33.90
C GLY A 28 23.98 19.88 32.61
N PHE A 29 23.82 18.62 32.17
CA PHE A 29 24.38 18.18 30.89
C PHE A 29 23.60 18.75 29.71
N ASN A 30 24.31 19.06 28.61
CA ASN A 30 23.66 19.39 27.34
C ASN A 30 23.15 18.11 26.68
N VAL A 31 21.83 17.90 26.71
CA VAL A 31 21.18 16.70 26.16
C VAL A 31 20.47 16.92 24.83
N ALA A 32 20.63 18.07 24.19
CA ALA A 32 19.87 18.42 22.97
C ALA A 32 20.00 17.34 21.87
N PHE A 33 21.23 16.86 21.64
CA PHE A 33 21.51 15.79 20.70
C PHE A 33 20.79 14.49 21.06
N ALA A 34 20.89 14.05 22.32
CA ALA A 34 20.29 12.80 22.79
C ALA A 34 18.75 12.84 22.72
N MET A 35 18.16 13.98 23.08
CA MET A 35 16.71 14.19 22.99
C MET A 35 16.23 14.14 21.54
N GLU A 36 16.93 14.80 20.62
CA GLU A 36 16.59 14.78 19.20
C GLU A 36 16.73 13.38 18.59
N HIS A 37 17.77 12.65 18.99
CA HIS A 37 17.94 11.26 18.56
C HIS A 37 16.82 10.34 19.08
N LEU A 38 16.43 10.49 20.36
CA LEU A 38 15.33 9.72 20.94
C LEU A 38 14.02 9.98 20.19
N LYS A 39 13.71 11.23 19.83
CA LYS A 39 12.52 11.55 19.02
C LYS A 39 12.50 10.77 17.72
N LYS A 40 13.62 10.71 17.00
CA LYS A 40 13.73 9.96 15.74
C LYS A 40 13.46 8.47 15.95
N ILE A 41 14.00 7.88 17.01
CA ILE A 41 13.74 6.47 17.36
C ILE A 41 12.26 6.24 17.65
N VAL A 42 11.62 7.14 18.42
CA VAL A 42 10.19 7.07 18.74
C VAL A 42 9.33 7.10 17.47
N PHE A 43 9.62 8.02 16.54
CA PHE A 43 8.92 8.06 15.25
C PHE A 43 9.12 6.77 14.45
N ALA A 44 10.33 6.23 14.42
CA ALA A 44 10.60 4.97 13.73
C ALA A 44 9.83 3.78 14.36
N TYR A 45 9.80 3.70 15.70
CA TYR A 45 9.09 2.66 16.44
C TYR A 45 7.58 2.68 16.14
N PHE A 46 6.94 3.85 16.26
CA PHE A 46 5.51 3.98 15.95
C PHE A 46 5.21 3.88 14.45
N GLY A 47 6.18 4.16 13.58
CA GLY A 47 6.04 4.01 12.13
C GLY A 47 6.12 2.56 11.64
N GLN A 48 6.74 1.65 12.40
CA GLN A 48 6.99 0.28 11.96
C GLN A 48 5.71 -0.51 11.58
N PRO A 49 4.60 -0.44 12.34
CA PRO A 49 3.34 -1.06 11.92
C PRO A 49 2.79 -0.47 10.62
N GLY A 50 2.93 0.85 10.44
CA GLY A 50 2.54 1.55 9.22
C GLY A 50 3.32 1.07 8.00
N CYS A 51 4.64 0.91 8.11
CA CYS A 51 5.47 0.37 7.04
C CYS A 51 5.03 -1.03 6.60
N LYS A 52 4.72 -1.92 7.56
CA LYS A 52 4.24 -3.28 7.25
C LYS A 52 2.89 -3.26 6.55
N LEU A 53 1.98 -2.40 7.00
CA LEU A 53 0.66 -2.25 6.38
C LEU A 53 0.78 -1.69 4.95
N LEU A 54 1.64 -0.70 4.73
CA LEU A 54 1.90 -0.16 3.40
C LEU A 54 2.46 -1.24 2.46
N GLN A 55 3.47 -1.99 2.88
CA GLN A 55 4.01 -3.10 2.09
C GLN A 55 2.95 -4.16 1.72
N TYR A 56 2.05 -4.47 2.66
CA TYR A 56 0.94 -5.37 2.38
C TYR A 56 -0.04 -4.79 1.35
N ILE A 57 -0.39 -3.51 1.47
CA ILE A 57 -1.27 -2.82 0.52
C ILE A 57 -0.61 -2.77 -0.86
N ASP A 58 0.66 -2.41 -0.95
CA ASP A 58 1.41 -2.36 -2.21
C ASP A 58 1.42 -3.73 -2.89
N SER A 59 1.67 -4.81 -2.12
CA SER A 59 1.60 -6.18 -2.63
C SER A 59 0.21 -6.55 -3.17
N LYS A 60 -0.85 -6.13 -2.48
CA LYS A 60 -2.23 -6.34 -2.94
C LYS A 60 -2.54 -5.56 -4.20
N ILE A 61 -2.11 -4.31 -4.30
CA ILE A 61 -2.25 -3.48 -5.50
C ILE A 61 -1.56 -4.17 -6.68
N SER A 62 -0.29 -4.56 -6.55
CA SER A 62 0.44 -5.21 -7.64
C SER A 62 -0.22 -6.53 -8.10
N THR A 63 -0.79 -7.30 -7.16
CA THR A 63 -1.51 -8.53 -7.49
C THR A 63 -2.77 -8.24 -8.31
N LEU A 64 -3.57 -7.28 -7.87
CA LEU A 64 -4.81 -6.88 -8.57
C LEU A 64 -4.51 -6.26 -9.94
N GLU A 65 -3.45 -5.47 -10.06
CA GLU A 65 -3.01 -4.92 -11.35
C GLU A 65 -2.63 -6.01 -12.34
N ALA A 66 -1.94 -7.06 -11.89
CA ALA A 66 -1.61 -8.22 -12.71
C ALA A 66 -2.87 -8.96 -13.17
N GLU A 67 -3.83 -9.20 -12.27
CA GLU A 67 -5.12 -9.82 -12.60
C GLU A 67 -5.91 -8.99 -13.60
N VAL A 68 -6.02 -7.67 -13.39
CA VAL A 68 -6.69 -6.75 -14.32
C VAL A 68 -6.05 -6.81 -15.71
N ASN A 69 -4.72 -6.86 -15.77
CA ASN A 69 -4.01 -6.97 -17.04
C ASN A 69 -4.26 -8.32 -17.74
N ASP A 70 -4.36 -9.42 -17.01
CA ASP A 70 -4.73 -10.73 -17.57
C ASP A 70 -6.15 -10.71 -18.14
N TRP A 71 -7.12 -10.15 -17.42
CA TRP A 71 -8.49 -9.99 -17.89
C TRP A 71 -8.60 -9.08 -19.12
N LYS A 72 -7.82 -7.98 -19.17
CA LYS A 72 -7.75 -7.12 -20.36
C LYS A 72 -7.24 -7.88 -21.58
N LYS A 73 -6.21 -8.72 -21.42
CA LYS A 73 -5.70 -9.57 -22.51
C LYS A 73 -6.74 -10.57 -22.99
N LYS A 74 -7.37 -11.31 -22.07
CA LYS A 74 -8.45 -12.27 -22.38
C LYS A 74 -9.60 -11.60 -23.12
N ARG A 75 -10.05 -10.43 -22.64
CA ARG A 75 -11.11 -9.65 -23.29
C ARG A 75 -10.72 -9.25 -24.70
N ALA A 76 -9.49 -8.78 -24.92
CA ALA A 76 -9.04 -8.35 -26.24
C ALA A 76 -9.04 -9.52 -27.24
N VAL A 77 -8.59 -10.70 -26.82
CA VAL A 77 -8.62 -11.92 -27.65
C VAL A 77 -10.05 -12.30 -28.03
N ILE A 78 -10.94 -12.42 -27.04
CA ILE A 78 -12.35 -12.76 -27.28
C ILE A 78 -13.03 -11.75 -28.21
N TYR A 79 -12.78 -10.46 -27.97
CA TYR A 79 -13.34 -9.39 -28.80
C TYR A 79 -12.88 -9.52 -30.24
N GLU A 80 -11.59 -9.73 -30.50
CA GLU A 80 -11.08 -9.82 -31.87
C GLU A 80 -11.59 -11.08 -32.59
N GLU A 81 -11.62 -12.24 -31.90
CA GLU A 81 -12.15 -13.49 -32.44
C GLU A 81 -13.66 -13.41 -32.74
N SER A 82 -14.42 -12.69 -31.92
CA SER A 82 -15.88 -12.62 -32.01
C SER A 82 -16.41 -11.31 -32.60
N LYS A 83 -15.54 -10.43 -33.09
CA LYS A 83 -15.87 -9.03 -33.42
C LYS A 83 -17.04 -8.89 -34.38
N MET A 84 -17.05 -9.69 -35.45
CA MET A 84 -18.13 -9.66 -36.44
C MET A 84 -19.47 -10.11 -35.83
N CYS A 85 -19.45 -11.15 -34.98
CA CYS A 85 -20.64 -11.65 -34.31
C CYS A 85 -21.16 -10.64 -33.27
N ILE A 86 -20.26 -10.02 -32.49
CA ILE A 86 -20.62 -8.98 -31.52
C ILE A 86 -21.25 -7.79 -32.22
N ASN A 87 -20.61 -7.26 -33.27
CA ASN A 87 -21.14 -6.13 -34.04
C ASN A 87 -22.48 -6.47 -34.70
N ALA A 88 -22.64 -7.68 -35.21
CA ALA A 88 -23.92 -8.12 -35.76
C ALA A 88 -25.00 -8.17 -34.67
N ALA A 89 -24.68 -8.74 -33.50
CA ALA A 89 -25.61 -8.80 -32.37
C ALA A 89 -26.04 -7.41 -31.89
N GLU A 90 -25.13 -6.43 -31.83
CA GLU A 90 -25.42 -5.05 -31.45
C GLU A 90 -26.52 -4.41 -32.31
N ASN A 91 -26.62 -4.76 -33.60
CA ASN A 91 -27.68 -4.26 -34.49
C ASN A 91 -29.08 -4.80 -34.16
N PHE A 92 -29.17 -5.91 -33.42
CA PHE A 92 -30.43 -6.58 -33.09
C PHE A 92 -30.74 -6.57 -31.59
N ILE A 93 -29.81 -6.12 -30.74
CA ILE A 93 -30.08 -5.96 -29.30
C ILE A 93 -31.09 -4.84 -29.11
N GLY A 94 -32.20 -5.16 -28.45
CA GLY A 94 -33.23 -4.18 -28.09
C GLY A 94 -34.18 -3.79 -29.21
N VAL A 95 -34.10 -4.41 -30.39
CA VAL A 95 -34.98 -4.15 -31.54
C VAL A 95 -35.48 -5.45 -32.19
N PRO A 96 -36.64 -5.47 -32.87
CA PRO A 96 -37.12 -6.66 -33.57
C PRO A 96 -36.12 -7.16 -34.61
N VAL A 97 -35.96 -8.47 -34.75
CA VAL A 97 -35.06 -9.06 -35.77
C VAL A 97 -35.48 -8.76 -37.21
N SER A 98 -36.72 -8.31 -37.41
CA SER A 98 -37.24 -7.82 -38.69
C SER A 98 -36.84 -6.37 -39.00
N THR A 99 -36.06 -5.71 -38.13
CA THR A 99 -35.59 -4.33 -38.36
C THR A 99 -34.75 -4.29 -39.63
N GLY A 100 -35.16 -3.45 -40.59
CA GLY A 100 -34.50 -3.31 -41.90
C GLY A 100 -34.92 -4.35 -42.97
N LEU A 101 -35.84 -5.27 -42.66
CA LEU A 101 -36.29 -6.34 -43.56
C LEU A 101 -37.43 -5.91 -44.50
N PHE A 102 -38.16 -4.85 -44.15
CA PHE A 102 -39.22 -4.25 -44.96
C PHE A 102 -38.99 -2.73 -45.10
N PRO A 103 -39.33 -2.13 -46.26
CA PRO A 103 -39.18 -0.69 -46.49
C PRO A 103 -40.08 0.18 -45.60
#